data_AF-A0A0G1GLP4-F1
#
_entry.id   AF-A0A0G1GLP4-F1
#
_cell.length_a   1.000
_cell.length_b   1.000
_cell.length_c   1.000
_cell.angle_alpha   90.00
_cell.angle_beta   90.00
_cell.angle_gamma   90.00
#
_symmetry.space_group_name_H-M   'P 1'
#
loop_
_entity.id
_entity.type
_entity.pdbx_description
1 polymer ?
#
loop_
_entity_poly.entity_id
_entity_poly.type
_entity_poly.pdbx_seq_one_letter_code
_entity_poly.pdbx_strand_id
1 'polypeptide(L)'
;MIKEGRIDFEDPNGSELVTENYAGKIVTSEWRVIEGVKGIRYREWRYENVSAEIVDGSLFEVVPGCRTPVQYVETNHVFDENIQTGKFLLFLLKADGLKVYKYDSSIEEVSFSLQVHQGEIMCFYALKENKEPGEMIECEQPGFSLANLVTVTEGTTRMGKLEIPEVFWKALKMLDEGTEEDLPLDVFDVSDEI
;
A
#
# COMPACT_ATOMS: atom_id res chain seq x y z
N MET A 1 19.49 -8.04 12.34
CA MET A 1 18.54 -6.93 12.13
C MET A 1 18.24 -6.95 10.65
N ILE A 2 17.12 -7.56 10.25
CA ILE A 2 16.82 -7.85 8.85
C ILE A 2 16.56 -6.51 8.17
N LYS A 3 17.44 -6.18 7.21
CA LYS A 3 17.39 -4.98 6.38
C LYS A 3 16.52 -5.26 5.15
N GLU A 4 15.31 -5.73 5.35
CA GLU A 4 14.29 -5.66 4.32
C GLU A 4 13.73 -4.25 4.39
N GLY A 5 14.15 -3.36 3.48
CA GLY A 5 13.64 -1.99 3.54
C GLY A 5 14.46 -0.88 2.89
N ARG A 6 15.44 -1.14 2.02
CA ARG A 6 16.00 -0.09 1.15
C ARG A 6 16.33 -0.64 -0.23
N ILE A 7 15.30 -0.91 -1.03
CA ILE A 7 15.50 -0.86 -2.48
C ILE A 7 15.79 0.61 -2.80
N ASP A 8 17.00 0.89 -3.26
CA ASP A 8 17.29 2.20 -3.84
C ASP A 8 16.54 2.27 -5.18
N PHE A 9 15.39 2.93 -5.17
CA PHE A 9 14.60 3.13 -6.36
C PHE A 9 15.09 4.33 -7.20
N GLU A 10 16.08 5.11 -6.76
CA GLU A 10 16.73 6.08 -7.63
C GLU A 10 17.71 5.38 -8.60
N ASP A 11 18.37 4.29 -8.16
CA ASP A 11 19.22 3.42 -9.00
C ASP A 11 18.97 1.91 -8.75
N PRO A 12 17.81 1.38 -9.20
CA PRO A 12 17.42 0.02 -8.85
C PRO A 12 18.11 -1.05 -9.69
N ASN A 13 18.55 -0.71 -10.91
CA ASN A 13 19.04 -1.70 -11.87
C ASN A 13 20.45 -2.15 -11.50
N GLY A 14 20.55 -3.37 -10.96
CA GLY A 14 21.83 -3.94 -10.50
C GLY A 14 22.06 -3.82 -8.99
N SER A 15 21.11 -3.23 -8.24
CA SER A 15 21.08 -3.27 -6.79
C SER A 15 20.78 -4.69 -6.29
N GLU A 16 21.42 -5.11 -5.20
CA GLU A 16 21.29 -6.45 -4.61
C GLU A 16 20.35 -6.39 -3.40
N LEU A 17 19.24 -7.16 -3.43
CA LEU A 17 18.34 -7.30 -2.28
C LEU A 17 18.62 -8.62 -1.56
N VAL A 18 18.81 -8.53 -0.24
CA VAL A 18 19.15 -9.66 0.63
C VAL A 18 18.00 -9.92 1.59
N THR A 19 17.33 -11.07 1.43
CA THR A 19 16.39 -11.65 2.39
C THR A 19 17.09 -12.73 3.22
N GLU A 20 16.39 -13.37 4.14
CA GLU A 20 16.93 -14.52 4.88
C GLU A 20 17.33 -15.70 3.97
N ASN A 21 16.64 -15.87 2.84
CA ASN A 21 16.75 -17.06 1.98
C ASN A 21 17.39 -16.78 0.62
N TYR A 22 17.51 -15.51 0.21
CA TYR A 22 18.00 -15.17 -1.11
C TYR A 22 18.71 -13.81 -1.15
N ALA A 23 19.81 -13.73 -1.90
CA ALA A 23 20.51 -12.51 -2.25
C ALA A 23 20.66 -12.46 -3.77
N GLY A 24 20.25 -11.37 -4.40
CA GLY A 24 20.36 -11.24 -5.86
C GLY A 24 20.02 -9.87 -6.40
N LYS A 25 20.39 -9.65 -7.66
CA LYS A 25 20.14 -8.41 -8.39
C LYS A 25 18.66 -8.24 -8.66
N ILE A 26 18.19 -6.99 -8.66
CA ILE A 26 16.84 -6.66 -9.10
C ILE A 26 16.86 -5.96 -10.47
N VAL A 27 15.73 -6.09 -11.18
CA VAL A 27 15.40 -5.33 -12.38
C VAL A 27 14.05 -4.64 -12.17
N THR A 28 13.93 -3.39 -12.61
CA THR A 28 12.68 -2.62 -12.49
C THR A 28 12.01 -2.36 -13.82
N SER A 29 10.68 -2.27 -13.81
CA SER A 29 9.92 -1.75 -14.95
C SER A 29 10.06 -0.23 -15.07
N GLU A 30 9.60 0.31 -16.20
CA GLU A 30 9.30 1.74 -16.30
C GLU A 30 8.13 2.12 -15.38
N TRP A 31 8.01 3.40 -15.07
CA TRP A 31 6.85 3.95 -14.38
C TRP A 31 5.58 3.79 -15.20
N ARG A 32 4.53 3.31 -14.56
CA ARG A 32 3.18 3.15 -15.11
C ARG A 32 2.18 3.93 -14.28
N VAL A 33 1.10 4.37 -14.90
CA VAL A 33 -0.05 4.95 -14.21
C VAL A 33 -1.20 3.94 -14.20
N ILE A 34 -2.06 4.02 -13.19
CA ILE A 34 -3.28 3.21 -13.16
C ILE A 34 -4.37 3.99 -13.90
N GLU A 35 -4.85 3.44 -15.01
CA GLU A 35 -5.85 4.12 -15.84
C GLU A 35 -7.15 4.36 -15.04
N GLY A 36 -7.68 5.58 -15.11
CA GLY A 36 -8.86 5.98 -14.34
C GLY A 36 -8.61 6.35 -12.87
N VAL A 37 -7.37 6.25 -12.38
CA VAL A 37 -7.00 6.61 -11.00
C VAL A 37 -6.04 7.79 -11.02
N LYS A 38 -6.41 8.87 -10.31
CA LYS A 38 -5.67 10.13 -10.34
C LYS A 38 -4.51 10.11 -9.35
N GLY A 39 -3.37 10.67 -9.78
CA GLY A 39 -2.27 11.01 -8.88
C GLY A 39 -1.46 9.81 -8.39
N ILE A 40 -1.50 8.69 -9.12
CA ILE A 40 -0.73 7.50 -8.78
C ILE A 40 0.07 7.03 -9.96
N ARG A 41 1.31 6.67 -9.66
CA ARG A 41 2.14 5.87 -10.53
C ARG A 41 2.81 4.77 -9.72
N TYR A 42 3.16 3.69 -10.40
CA TYR A 42 3.85 2.57 -9.81
C TYR A 42 4.90 2.03 -10.77
N ARG A 43 5.85 1.28 -10.24
CA ARG A 43 6.72 0.42 -11.04
C ARG A 43 6.99 -0.87 -10.29
N GLU A 44 7.12 -1.94 -11.05
CA GLU A 44 7.38 -3.27 -10.53
C GLU A 44 8.89 -3.46 -10.42
N TRP A 45 9.33 -4.21 -9.42
CA TRP A 45 10.69 -4.71 -9.32
C TRP A 45 10.61 -6.23 -9.19
N ARG A 46 11.62 -6.93 -9.69
CA ARG A 46 11.76 -8.37 -9.51
C ARG A 46 13.21 -8.77 -9.46
N TYR A 47 13.50 -9.89 -8.85
CA TYR A 47 14.83 -10.48 -8.90
C TYR A 47 15.19 -10.97 -10.30
N GLU A 48 16.46 -10.80 -10.69
CA GLU A 48 16.99 -11.23 -11.96
C GLU A 48 17.24 -12.76 -11.97
N ASN A 49 16.66 -13.48 -12.93
CA ASN A 49 16.87 -14.92 -13.16
C ASN A 49 16.50 -15.85 -11.99
N VAL A 50 15.43 -15.56 -11.25
CA VAL A 50 14.95 -16.40 -10.14
C VAL A 50 13.67 -17.16 -10.48
N SER A 51 13.34 -18.18 -9.68
CA SER A 51 12.04 -18.84 -9.69
C SER A 51 10.95 -17.88 -9.24
N ALA A 52 9.71 -18.08 -9.71
CA ALA A 52 8.51 -17.35 -9.29
C ALA A 52 8.09 -17.62 -7.82
N GLU A 53 8.97 -18.25 -7.06
CA GLU A 53 8.79 -18.55 -5.63
C GLU A 53 9.49 -17.52 -4.73
N ILE A 54 10.17 -16.53 -5.33
CA ILE A 54 10.91 -15.49 -4.62
C ILE A 54 10.12 -14.18 -4.67
N VAL A 55 10.01 -13.54 -3.51
CA VAL A 55 9.34 -12.26 -3.29
C VAL A 55 9.83 -11.20 -4.27
N ASP A 56 8.90 -10.65 -5.03
CA ASP A 56 9.02 -9.44 -5.81
C ASP A 56 7.90 -8.46 -5.41
N GLY A 57 7.79 -7.31 -6.07
CA GLY A 57 6.87 -6.27 -5.59
C GLY A 57 6.79 -5.04 -6.47
N SER A 58 6.21 -3.98 -5.92
CA SER A 58 6.10 -2.70 -6.59
C SER A 58 6.34 -1.52 -5.65
N LEU A 59 6.88 -0.45 -6.21
CA LEU A 59 6.91 0.87 -5.58
C LEU A 59 5.74 1.67 -6.12
N PHE A 60 4.91 2.19 -5.24
CA PHE A 60 3.88 3.18 -5.55
C PHE A 60 4.33 4.56 -5.09
N GLU A 61 4.05 5.55 -5.93
CA GLU A 61 4.04 6.95 -5.55
C GLU A 61 2.60 7.49 -5.62
N VAL A 62 2.19 8.11 -4.52
CA VAL A 62 0.86 8.70 -4.37
C VAL A 62 1.01 10.20 -4.14
N VAL A 63 0.49 10.98 -5.09
CA VAL A 63 0.48 12.45 -5.02
C VAL A 63 -0.30 12.91 -3.78
N PRO A 64 0.15 13.95 -3.06
CA PRO A 64 -0.58 14.48 -1.90
C PRO A 64 -2.04 14.80 -2.23
N GLY A 65 -2.94 14.36 -1.37
CA GLY A 65 -4.39 14.48 -1.57
C GLY A 65 -5.00 13.49 -2.56
N CYS A 66 -4.26 12.45 -2.95
CA CYS A 66 -4.76 11.33 -3.75
C CYS A 66 -4.67 10.02 -2.94
N ARG A 67 -5.34 8.96 -3.42
CA ARG A 67 -5.36 7.64 -2.79
C ARG A 67 -5.19 6.51 -3.76
N THR A 68 -4.64 5.39 -3.30
CA THR A 68 -4.60 4.12 -4.03
C THR A 68 -6.02 3.66 -4.39
N PRO A 69 -6.16 2.80 -5.43
CA PRO A 69 -7.43 2.13 -5.65
C PRO A 69 -7.85 1.39 -4.38
N VAL A 70 -9.16 1.24 -4.18
CA VAL A 70 -9.63 0.35 -3.12
C VAL A 70 -9.36 -1.07 -3.59
N GLN A 71 -8.54 -1.82 -2.85
CA GLN A 71 -8.09 -3.15 -3.25
C GLN A 71 -8.69 -4.21 -2.31
N TYR A 72 -9.17 -5.31 -2.87
CA TYR A 72 -9.60 -6.52 -2.16
C TYR A 72 -8.62 -7.65 -2.44
N VAL A 73 -8.20 -8.35 -1.39
CA VAL A 73 -7.28 -9.48 -1.49
C VAL A 73 -8.07 -10.76 -1.74
N GLU A 74 -8.12 -11.24 -2.99
CA GLU A 74 -8.79 -12.50 -3.32
C GLU A 74 -7.93 -13.74 -3.05
N THR A 75 -6.61 -13.60 -3.16
CA THR A 75 -5.67 -14.72 -3.04
C THR A 75 -5.39 -15.07 -1.59
N ASN A 76 -4.93 -16.30 -1.36
CA ASN A 76 -4.44 -16.75 -0.07
C ASN A 76 -2.99 -16.29 0.22
N HIS A 77 -2.44 -15.42 -0.64
CA HIS A 77 -1.13 -14.83 -0.44
C HIS A 77 -1.22 -13.69 0.59
N VAL A 78 -0.09 -13.38 1.21
CA VAL A 78 0.03 -12.26 2.14
C VAL A 78 0.72 -11.13 1.40
N PHE A 79 0.15 -9.93 1.51
CA PHE A 79 0.70 -8.70 0.99
C PHE A 79 1.35 -7.95 2.14
N ASP A 80 2.62 -7.60 1.99
CA ASP A 80 3.37 -6.75 2.92
C ASP A 80 3.40 -5.32 2.36
N GLU A 81 2.70 -4.42 3.03
CA GLU A 81 2.60 -3.00 2.69
C GLU A 81 3.52 -2.18 3.59
N ASN A 82 4.50 -1.50 2.98
CA ASN A 82 5.57 -0.81 3.69
C ASN A 82 5.67 0.64 3.23
N ILE A 83 5.22 1.56 4.08
CA ILE A 83 5.35 3.00 3.79
C ILE A 83 6.82 3.40 3.94
N GLN A 84 7.39 4.02 2.90
CA GLN A 84 8.80 4.45 2.89
C GLN A 84 8.91 5.92 3.27
N THR A 85 8.09 6.78 2.66
CA THR A 85 8.18 8.23 2.85
C THR A 85 6.80 8.88 2.82
N GLY A 86 6.63 9.95 3.60
CA GLY A 86 5.41 10.74 3.65
C GLY A 86 4.44 10.30 4.75
N LYS A 87 3.28 10.93 4.74
CA LYS A 87 2.21 10.71 5.71
C LYS A 87 0.97 10.17 5.04
N PHE A 88 0.37 9.15 5.64
CA PHE A 88 -0.74 8.42 5.04
C PHE A 88 -1.87 8.19 6.03
N LEU A 89 -3.09 8.11 5.49
CA LEU A 89 -4.18 7.38 6.10
C LEU A 89 -4.30 6.03 5.41
N LEU A 90 -4.29 4.97 6.20
CA LEU A 90 -4.58 3.60 5.77
C LEU A 90 -5.99 3.26 6.20
N PHE A 91 -6.86 2.99 5.24
CA PHE A 91 -8.17 2.39 5.46
C PHE A 91 -8.04 0.88 5.33
N LEU A 92 -8.36 0.16 6.40
CA LEU A 92 -8.27 -1.30 6.44
C LEU A 92 -9.59 -1.86 6.96
N LEU A 93 -10.30 -2.59 6.10
CA LEU A 93 -11.56 -3.25 6.42
C LEU A 93 -11.32 -4.76 6.50
N LYS A 94 -11.53 -5.30 7.71
CA LYS A 94 -11.44 -6.72 8.05
C LYS A 94 -12.79 -7.24 8.52
N ALA A 95 -12.86 -8.52 8.88
CA ALA A 95 -14.07 -9.14 9.40
C ALA A 95 -14.54 -8.56 10.74
N ASP A 96 -13.63 -7.97 11.54
CA ASP A 96 -13.94 -7.31 12.82
C ASP A 96 -14.35 -5.83 12.66
N GLY A 97 -14.23 -5.27 11.45
CA GLY A 97 -14.68 -3.92 11.12
C GLY A 97 -13.66 -3.10 10.35
N LEU A 98 -14.01 -1.83 10.14
CA LEU A 98 -13.15 -0.81 9.53
C LEU A 98 -12.25 -0.20 10.60
N LYS A 99 -10.95 -0.12 10.31
CA LYS A 99 -9.96 0.65 11.06
C LYS A 99 -9.26 1.61 10.12
N VAL A 100 -9.01 2.83 10.60
CA VAL A 100 -8.26 3.85 9.86
C VAL A 100 -7.03 4.24 10.67
N TYR A 101 -5.86 4.01 10.10
CA TYR A 101 -4.58 4.29 10.75
C TYR A 101 -3.94 5.51 10.11
N LYS A 102 -3.38 6.40 10.93
CA LYS A 102 -2.54 7.49 10.47
C LYS A 102 -1.09 7.13 10.71
N TYR A 103 -0.27 7.33 9.68
CA TYR A 103 1.15 7.04 9.71
C TYR A 103 1.94 8.28 9.27
N ASP A 104 3.09 8.51 9.92
CA ASP A 104 4.04 9.58 9.61
C ASP A 104 5.45 9.01 9.53
N SER A 105 6.00 8.91 8.31
CA SER A 105 7.35 8.35 8.08
C SER A 105 8.47 9.21 8.65
N SER A 106 8.20 10.45 9.07
CA SER A 106 9.22 11.33 9.65
C SER A 106 9.61 10.95 11.08
N ILE A 107 8.85 10.05 11.69
CA ILE A 107 9.11 9.52 13.02
C ILE A 107 9.97 8.25 12.84
N GLU A 108 11.29 8.39 13.03
CA GLU A 108 12.30 7.33 12.75
C GLU A 108 12.01 6.00 13.46
N GLU A 109 11.25 6.02 14.56
CA GLU A 109 10.89 4.84 15.36
C GLU A 109 9.71 4.05 14.77
N VAL A 110 8.97 4.60 13.80
CA VAL A 110 7.80 3.94 13.20
C VAL A 110 8.19 3.30 11.87
N SER A 111 8.72 2.07 11.89
CA SER A 111 8.71 1.24 10.67
C SER A 111 7.34 0.57 10.56
N PHE A 112 6.48 1.06 9.67
CA PHE A 112 5.16 0.46 9.46
C PHE A 112 5.21 -0.56 8.33
N SER A 113 5.07 -1.82 8.71
CA SER A 113 4.81 -2.93 7.82
C SER A 113 3.45 -3.50 8.18
N LEU A 114 2.53 -3.52 7.23
CA LEU A 114 1.21 -4.11 7.39
C LEU A 114 1.11 -5.37 6.54
N GLN A 115 0.68 -6.45 7.18
CA GLN A 115 0.22 -7.63 6.47
C GLN A 115 -1.27 -7.54 6.17
N VAL A 116 -1.60 -7.62 4.88
CA VAL A 116 -2.97 -7.68 4.38
C VAL A 116 -3.24 -9.08 3.86
N HIS A 117 -4.33 -9.67 4.33
CA HIS A 117 -4.64 -11.08 4.11
C HIS A 117 -5.85 -11.27 3.21
N GLN A 118 -6.02 -12.51 2.73
CA GLN A 118 -7.21 -12.93 2.00
C GLN A 118 -8.49 -12.46 2.66
N GLY A 119 -9.36 -11.84 1.86
CA GLY A 119 -10.65 -11.40 2.30
C GLY A 119 -10.65 -10.05 2.99
N GLU A 120 -9.54 -9.32 3.03
CA GLU A 120 -9.45 -7.96 3.56
C GLU A 120 -9.52 -6.92 2.42
N ILE A 121 -9.94 -5.69 2.76
CA ILE A 121 -9.96 -4.54 1.85
C ILE A 121 -9.03 -3.46 2.38
N MET A 122 -8.24 -2.86 1.51
CA MET A 122 -7.31 -1.78 1.85
C MET A 122 -7.39 -0.59 0.88
N CYS A 123 -7.00 0.58 1.36
CA CYS A 123 -6.78 1.79 0.57
C CYS A 123 -5.87 2.75 1.33
N PHE A 124 -4.86 3.31 0.66
CA PHE A 124 -3.95 4.29 1.21
C PHE A 124 -4.24 5.66 0.64
N TYR A 125 -4.32 6.69 1.49
CA TYR A 125 -4.47 8.08 1.09
C TYR A 125 -3.25 8.88 1.56
N ALA A 126 -2.57 9.55 0.64
CA ALA A 126 -1.45 10.43 0.97
C ALA A 126 -2.00 11.78 1.47
N LEU A 127 -1.66 12.17 2.70
CA LEU A 127 -2.13 13.42 3.29
C LEU A 127 -1.69 14.63 2.45
N LYS A 128 -2.57 15.63 2.31
CA LYS A 128 -2.28 16.86 1.53
C LYS A 128 -1.09 17.67 2.04
N GLU A 129 -0.75 17.53 3.32
CA GLU A 129 0.38 18.24 3.91
C GLU A 129 1.75 17.70 3.46
N ASN A 130 1.79 16.54 2.80
CA ASN A 130 3.00 16.03 2.17
C ASN A 130 3.50 17.04 1.11
N LYS A 131 4.80 17.35 1.13
CA LYS A 131 5.44 18.26 0.17
C LYS A 131 5.75 17.60 -1.17
N GLU A 132 6.02 16.30 -1.13
CA GLU A 132 6.35 15.44 -2.26
C GLU A 132 5.38 14.25 -2.26
N PRO A 133 5.27 13.48 -3.35
CA PRO A 133 4.54 12.21 -3.36
C PRO A 133 4.98 11.31 -2.20
N GLY A 134 4.01 10.68 -1.55
CA GLY A 134 4.31 9.64 -0.57
C GLY A 134 4.66 8.34 -1.29
N GLU A 135 5.57 7.57 -0.72
CA GLU A 135 6.06 6.32 -1.29
C GLU A 135 5.71 5.13 -0.41
N MET A 136 5.26 4.05 -1.04
CA MET A 136 5.00 2.77 -0.39
C MET A 136 5.47 1.61 -1.26
N ILE A 137 6.00 0.58 -0.60
CA ILE A 137 6.39 -0.68 -1.23
C ILE A 137 5.34 -1.72 -0.89
N GLU A 138 4.80 -2.36 -1.92
CA GLU A 138 3.93 -3.51 -1.80
C GLU A 138 4.67 -4.76 -2.26
N CYS A 139 4.74 -5.78 -1.42
CA CYS A 139 5.37 -7.07 -1.71
C CYS A 139 4.35 -8.20 -1.54
N GLU A 140 4.46 -9.29 -2.32
CA GLU A 140 3.61 -10.48 -2.19
C GLU A 140 4.47 -11.76 -2.11
N GLN A 141 4.06 -12.71 -1.28
CA GLN A 141 4.71 -14.04 -1.21
C GLN A 141 3.81 -15.15 -1.78
N PRO A 142 4.31 -16.03 -2.66
CA PRO A 142 5.70 -16.19 -3.08
C PRO A 142 6.10 -15.38 -4.34
N GLY A 143 5.25 -14.46 -4.80
CA GLY A 143 5.54 -13.51 -5.88
C GLY A 143 4.35 -12.60 -6.19
N PHE A 144 4.63 -11.33 -6.46
CA PHE A 144 3.78 -10.22 -6.80
C PHE A 144 3.21 -10.30 -8.20
N SER A 145 1.89 -10.44 -8.26
CA SER A 145 1.13 -10.18 -9.47
C SER A 145 0.01 -9.20 -9.16
N LEU A 146 0.03 -8.03 -9.81
CA LEU A 146 -1.10 -7.09 -9.79
C LEU A 146 -2.44 -7.75 -10.16
N ALA A 147 -2.44 -8.88 -10.87
CA ALA A 147 -3.65 -9.65 -11.18
C ALA A 147 -4.31 -10.31 -9.96
N ASN A 148 -3.59 -10.40 -8.83
CA ASN A 148 -4.05 -11.05 -7.59
C ASN A 148 -4.80 -10.08 -6.65
N LEU A 149 -4.73 -8.77 -6.91
CA LEU A 149 -5.55 -7.77 -6.23
C LEU A 149 -6.70 -7.31 -7.11
N VAL A 150 -7.90 -7.31 -6.52
CA VAL A 150 -9.10 -6.86 -7.22
C VAL A 150 -9.42 -5.43 -6.81
N THR A 151 -9.49 -4.53 -7.79
CA THR A 151 -9.98 -3.18 -7.54
C THR A 151 -11.48 -3.21 -7.25
N VAL A 152 -11.86 -2.75 -6.06
CA VAL A 152 -13.24 -2.62 -5.62
C VAL A 152 -13.85 -1.35 -6.22
N THR A 153 -14.96 -1.51 -6.93
CA THR A 153 -15.69 -0.37 -7.50
C THR A 153 -16.39 0.43 -6.39
N GLU A 154 -16.37 1.76 -6.50
CA GLU A 154 -17.05 2.64 -5.56
C GLU A 154 -18.54 2.27 -5.38
N GLY A 155 -19.04 2.34 -4.15
CA GLY A 155 -20.43 2.00 -3.82
C GLY A 155 -20.72 0.50 -3.72
N THR A 156 -19.72 -0.36 -3.95
CA THR A 156 -19.84 -1.80 -3.65
C THR A 156 -20.17 -1.99 -2.18
N THR A 157 -21.27 -2.65 -1.87
CA THR A 157 -21.73 -2.85 -0.47
C THR A 157 -21.23 -4.16 0.14
N ARG A 158 -20.69 -5.07 -0.69
CA ARG A 158 -20.20 -6.37 -0.26
C ARG A 158 -19.15 -6.91 -1.21
N MET A 159 -18.07 -7.47 -0.67
CA MET A 159 -17.04 -8.20 -1.43
C MET A 159 -16.71 -9.50 -0.71
N GLY A 160 -16.86 -10.64 -1.41
CA GLY A 160 -16.78 -11.95 -0.78
C GLY A 160 -17.76 -12.07 0.40
N LYS A 161 -17.22 -12.23 1.62
CA LYS A 161 -17.99 -12.29 2.87
C LYS A 161 -18.03 -10.98 3.65
N LEU A 162 -17.24 -9.97 3.25
CA LEU A 162 -17.19 -8.67 3.93
C LEU A 162 -18.34 -7.77 3.48
N GLU A 163 -19.04 -7.17 4.44
CA GLU A 163 -19.89 -6.01 4.20
C GLU A 163 -19.03 -4.75 4.24
N ILE A 164 -19.17 -3.91 3.22
CA ILE A 164 -18.46 -2.63 3.13
C ILE A 164 -19.42 -1.56 3.66
N PRO A 165 -19.13 -0.96 4.84
CA PRO A 165 -20.06 -0.06 5.47
C PRO A 165 -20.14 1.27 4.71
N GLU A 166 -21.31 1.91 4.67
CA GLU A 166 -21.51 3.18 3.95
C GLU A 166 -20.53 4.27 4.40
N VAL A 167 -20.16 4.28 5.69
CA VAL A 167 -19.19 5.22 6.27
C VAL A 167 -17.80 5.12 5.61
N PHE A 168 -17.41 3.95 5.11
CA PHE A 168 -16.16 3.75 4.37
C PHE A 168 -16.16 4.59 3.09
N TRP A 169 -17.18 4.42 2.25
CA TRP A 169 -17.31 5.16 0.99
C TRP A 169 -17.51 6.64 1.21
N LYS A 170 -18.28 7.01 2.25
CA LYS A 170 -18.46 8.41 2.64
C LYS A 170 -17.12 9.06 2.99
N ALA A 171 -16.28 8.39 3.78
CA ALA A 171 -14.97 8.90 4.13
C ALA A 171 -14.05 9.06 2.92
N LEU A 172 -13.97 8.06 2.04
CA LEU A 172 -13.17 8.15 0.80
C LEU A 172 -13.63 9.29 -0.10
N LYS A 173 -14.94 9.47 -0.25
CA LYS A 173 -15.50 10.59 -1.01
C LYS A 173 -15.13 11.94 -0.39
N MET A 174 -15.19 12.07 0.94
CA MET A 174 -14.76 13.29 1.63
C MET A 174 -13.28 13.57 1.39
N LEU A 175 -12.42 12.55 1.36
CA LEU A 175 -11.00 12.70 1.00
C LEU A 175 -10.82 13.16 -0.44
N ASP A 176 -11.53 12.54 -1.39
CA ASP A 176 -11.49 12.90 -2.81
C ASP A 176 -11.99 14.35 -3.06
N GLU A 177 -12.93 14.83 -2.24
CA GLU A 177 -13.44 16.22 -2.21
C GLU A 177 -12.53 17.17 -1.41
N GLY A 178 -11.60 16.60 -0.64
CA GLY A 178 -10.56 17.33 0.05
C GLY A 178 -10.83 17.70 1.51
N THR A 179 -11.77 17.03 2.16
CA THR A 179 -12.20 17.24 3.54
C THR A 179 -11.59 16.18 4.46
N GLU A 180 -10.32 16.37 4.86
CA GLU A 180 -9.58 15.43 5.73
C GLU A 180 -9.91 15.58 7.23
N GLU A 181 -10.21 16.80 7.68
CA GLU A 181 -10.35 17.12 9.12
C GLU A 181 -11.68 16.64 9.73
N ASP A 182 -12.70 16.43 8.90
CA ASP A 182 -14.07 16.09 9.34
C ASP A 182 -14.46 14.64 8.99
N LEU A 183 -13.49 13.73 8.86
CA LEU A 183 -13.76 12.33 8.54
C LEU A 183 -14.76 11.71 9.55
N PRO A 184 -15.77 10.97 9.09
CA PRO A 184 -16.81 10.40 9.95
C PRO A 184 -16.35 9.10 10.66
N LEU A 185 -15.07 9.00 11.01
CA LEU A 185 -14.40 7.80 11.48
C LEU A 185 -13.36 8.16 12.52
N ASP A 186 -13.15 7.25 13.48
CA ASP A 186 -12.02 7.34 14.39
C ASP A 186 -10.73 7.00 13.63
N VAL A 187 -9.73 7.85 13.76
CA VAL A 187 -8.39 7.68 13.17
C VAL A 187 -7.41 7.37 14.29
N PHE A 188 -6.76 6.21 14.19
CA PHE A 188 -5.75 5.76 15.15
C PHE A 188 -4.38 6.25 14.69
N ASP A 189 -3.76 7.14 15.47
CA ASP A 189 -2.39 7.58 15.17
C ASP A 189 -1.39 6.53 15.64
N VAL A 190 -0.67 5.91 14.69
CA VAL A 190 0.26 4.82 15.00
C VAL A 190 1.48 5.34 15.75
N SER A 191 1.78 6.65 15.66
CA SER A 191 2.86 7.24 16.47
C SER A 191 2.56 7.27 17.97
N ASP A 192 1.29 7.25 18.35
CA ASP A 192 0.88 7.32 19.77
C ASP A 192 0.94 5.95 20.47
N GLU A 193 1.15 4.87 19.73
CA GLU A 193 1.25 3.50 20.25
C GLU A 193 2.68 3.06 20.59
N ILE A 194 3.69 3.92 20.32
CA ILE A 194 5.13 3.66 20.55
C ILE A 194 5.64 4.37 21.82
#